data_AF-A0AAJ0HB93-F1
#
_entry.id   AF-A0AAJ0HB93-F1
#
_cell.length_a   1.000
_cell.length_b   1.000
_cell.length_c   1.000
_cell.angle_alpha   90.00
_cell.angle_beta   90.00
_cell.angle_gamma   90.00
#
_symmetry.space_group_name_H-M   'P 1'
#
loop_
_entity.id
_entity.type
_entity.pdbx_description
1 polymer ?
#
loop_
_entity_poly.entity_id
_entity_poly.type
_entity_poly.pdbx_seq_one_letter_code
_entity_poly.pdbx_strand_id
1 'polypeptide(L)'
;MTAAIMEWFEDCRAKGMFNSTKKKDYMPVWAEVMDRCKDKWPTVPWTSQSISSKHDTERGRFRLWKTFLEYSGVSYDEETNLPAAAETAVDDEFNLGWQRQE
;
A
#
# COMPACT_ATOMS: atom_id res chain seq x y z
N MET A 1 -7.37 -2.30 3.22
CA MET A 1 -7.07 -3.58 3.94
C MET A 1 -5.79 -4.23 3.43
N THR A 2 -5.70 -4.65 2.17
CA THR A 2 -4.51 -5.33 1.63
C THR A 2 -3.22 -4.49 1.75
N ALA A 3 -3.25 -3.21 1.41
CA ALA A 3 -2.10 -2.31 1.54
C ALA A 3 -1.58 -2.26 2.99
N ALA A 4 -2.46 -1.97 3.95
CA ALA A 4 -2.14 -1.97 5.38
C ALA A 4 -1.52 -3.30 5.88
N ILE A 5 -2.02 -4.46 5.43
CA ILE A 5 -1.42 -5.76 5.79
C ILE A 5 0.00 -5.86 5.23
N MET A 6 0.22 -5.42 3.98
CA MET A 6 1.56 -5.44 3.36
C MET A 6 2.52 -4.44 4.00
N GLU A 7 2.04 -3.28 4.43
CA GLU A 7 2.82 -2.31 5.22
C GLU A 7 3.30 -2.93 6.52
N TRP A 8 2.44 -3.66 7.24
CA TRP A 8 2.87 -4.37 8.45
C TRP A 8 3.91 -5.47 8.18
N PHE A 9 3.88 -6.11 7.00
CA PHE A 9 4.98 -6.99 6.59
C PHE A 9 6.28 -6.22 6.35
N GLU A 10 6.23 -5.02 5.78
CA GLU A 10 7.42 -4.18 5.64
C GLU A 10 7.92 -3.65 7.00
N ASP A 11 7.03 -3.31 7.95
CA ASP A 11 7.40 -2.99 9.33
C ASP A 11 8.18 -4.14 9.99
N CYS A 12 7.67 -5.37 9.85
CA CYS A 12 8.34 -6.56 10.38
C CYS A 12 9.72 -6.76 9.72
N ARG A 13 9.86 -6.39 8.44
CA ARG A 13 11.16 -6.41 7.75
C ARG A 13 12.11 -5.34 8.29
N ALA A 14 11.63 -4.12 8.50
CA ALA A 14 12.42 -3.04 9.10
C ALA A 14 12.87 -3.39 10.54
N LYS A 15 12.06 -4.14 11.28
CA LYS A 15 12.41 -4.68 12.62
C LYS A 15 13.37 -5.88 12.58
N GLY A 16 13.78 -6.36 11.41
CA GLY A 16 14.67 -7.51 11.28
C GLY A 16 14.03 -8.86 11.61
N MET A 17 12.69 -8.97 11.63
CA MET A 17 12.00 -10.21 11.99
C MET A 17 12.08 -11.29 10.89
N PHE A 18 12.42 -10.91 9.66
CA PHE A 18 12.71 -11.84 8.57
C PHE A 18 14.14 -12.39 8.72
N ASN A 19 14.29 -13.43 9.54
CA ASN A 19 15.57 -14.08 9.87
C ASN A 19 16.03 -15.16 8.88
N SER A 20 15.24 -15.42 7.83
CA SER A 20 15.46 -16.49 6.86
C SER A 20 14.93 -16.07 5.49
N THR A 21 15.32 -16.80 4.45
CA THR A 21 14.68 -16.72 3.12
C THR A 21 13.57 -17.77 2.96
N LYS A 22 13.48 -18.72 3.89
CA LYS A 22 12.50 -19.81 3.83
C LYS A 22 11.21 -19.38 4.52
N LYS A 23 10.13 -19.44 3.77
CA LYS A 23 8.80 -19.01 4.21
C LYS A 23 8.33 -19.66 5.53
N LYS A 24 8.63 -20.94 5.75
CA LYS A 24 8.27 -21.66 6.98
C LYS A 24 8.83 -21.03 8.27
N ASP A 25 9.91 -20.26 8.16
CA ASP A 25 10.57 -19.63 9.30
C ASP A 25 9.92 -18.25 9.62
N TYR A 26 8.95 -17.80 8.81
CA TYR A 26 8.25 -16.51 9.00
C TYR A 26 7.12 -16.58 10.02
N MET A 27 6.99 -17.68 10.77
CA MET A 27 5.97 -17.85 11.80
C MET A 27 5.87 -16.64 12.76
N PRO A 28 6.97 -16.05 13.26
CA PRO A 28 6.89 -14.86 14.12
C PRO A 28 6.30 -13.65 13.41
N VAL A 29 6.63 -13.47 12.12
CA VAL A 29 6.09 -12.39 11.29
C VAL A 29 4.59 -12.59 11.06
N TRP A 30 4.15 -13.82 10.78
CA TRP A 30 2.73 -14.10 10.58
C TRP A 30 1.91 -13.87 11.84
N ALA A 31 2.46 -14.20 13.00
CA ALA A 31 1.82 -13.96 14.29
C ALA A 31 1.64 -12.45 14.54
N GLU A 32 2.70 -11.66 14.42
CA GLU A 32 2.65 -10.19 14.60
C GLU A 32 1.62 -9.54 13.67
N VAL A 33 1.63 -9.87 12.38
CA VAL A 33 0.69 -9.32 11.39
C VAL A 33 -0.74 -9.79 11.68
N MET A 34 -0.92 -11.06 12.07
CA MET A 34 -2.23 -11.60 12.42
C MET A 34 -2.82 -10.90 13.64
N ASP A 35 -2.03 -10.59 14.66
CA ASP A 35 -2.51 -9.93 15.86
C ASP A 35 -2.97 -8.49 15.55
N ARG A 36 -2.23 -7.75 14.72
CA ARG A 36 -2.67 -6.44 14.18
C ARG A 36 -3.95 -6.55 13.36
N CYS A 37 -4.07 -7.59 12.54
CA CYS A 37 -5.28 -7.85 11.76
C CYS A 37 -6.50 -8.09 12.67
N LYS A 38 -6.34 -8.86 13.75
CA LYS A 38 -7.42 -9.13 14.71
C LYS A 38 -7.84 -7.87 15.47
N ASP A 39 -6.89 -7.01 15.80
CA ASP A 39 -7.18 -5.73 16.45
C ASP A 39 -7.95 -4.77 15.52
N LYS A 40 -7.47 -4.61 14.28
CA LYS A 40 -8.08 -3.68 13.31
C LYS A 40 -9.38 -4.20 12.69
N TRP A 41 -9.49 -5.51 12.49
CA TRP A 41 -10.64 -6.17 11.86
C TRP A 41 -11.07 -7.43 12.64
N PRO A 42 -11.66 -7.26 13.84
CA PRO A 42 -11.97 -8.37 14.74
C PRO A 42 -13.05 -9.33 14.22
N THR A 43 -13.87 -8.88 13.27
CA THR A 43 -14.95 -9.68 12.68
C THR A 43 -14.47 -10.65 11.61
N VAL A 44 -13.24 -10.49 11.10
CA VAL A 44 -12.67 -11.35 10.06
C VAL A 44 -12.02 -12.57 10.72
N PRO A 45 -12.30 -13.81 10.27
CA PRO A 45 -11.74 -15.03 10.85
C PRO A 45 -10.29 -15.24 10.40
N TRP A 46 -9.36 -14.49 10.99
CA TRP A 46 -7.94 -14.55 10.66
C TRP A 46 -7.31 -15.88 11.06
N THR A 47 -6.58 -16.47 10.12
CA THR A 47 -5.73 -17.65 10.33
C THR A 47 -4.33 -17.39 9.83
N SER A 48 -3.32 -18.09 10.37
CA SER A 48 -1.95 -18.02 9.85
C SER A 48 -1.89 -18.34 8.35
N GLN A 49 -2.73 -19.27 7.88
CA GLN A 49 -2.85 -19.58 6.45
C GLN A 49 -3.39 -18.40 5.65
N SER A 50 -4.43 -17.70 6.12
CA SER A 50 -4.97 -16.53 5.42
C SER A 50 -3.95 -15.38 5.29
N ILE A 51 -3.14 -15.15 6.33
CA ILE A 51 -2.09 -14.12 6.33
C ILE A 51 -0.94 -14.51 5.40
N SER A 52 -0.53 -15.76 5.47
CA SER A 52 0.46 -16.38 4.57
C SER A 52 0.04 -16.30 3.10
N SER A 53 -1.23 -16.61 2.79
CA SER A 53 -1.79 -16.49 1.45
C SER A 53 -1.88 -15.03 0.99
N LYS A 54 -2.32 -14.10 1.86
CA LYS A 54 -2.35 -12.67 1.54
C LYS A 54 -0.98 -12.12 1.16
N HIS A 55 0.06 -12.48 1.92
CA HIS A 55 1.43 -12.11 1.57
C HIS A 55 1.84 -12.63 0.19
N ASP A 56 1.56 -13.89 -0.14
CA ASP A 56 1.95 -14.45 -1.44
C ASP A 56 1.23 -13.79 -2.60
N THR A 57 -0.08 -13.56 -2.46
CA THR A 57 -0.90 -13.01 -3.53
C THR A 57 -0.61 -11.53 -3.76
N GLU A 58 -0.36 -10.77 -2.69
CA GLU A 58 -0.41 -9.31 -2.77
C GLU A 58 0.96 -8.63 -2.76
N ARG A 59 2.04 -9.32 -2.31
CA ARG A 59 3.37 -8.71 -2.24
C ARG A 59 3.85 -8.15 -3.57
N GLY A 60 3.62 -8.87 -4.67
CA GLY A 60 4.02 -8.42 -6.01
C GLY A 60 3.28 -7.14 -6.44
N ARG A 61 1.95 -7.15 -6.26
CA ARG A 61 1.08 -6.01 -6.58
C ARG A 61 1.41 -4.78 -5.73
N PHE A 62 1.63 -5.00 -4.44
CA PHE A 62 1.99 -3.94 -3.51
C PHE A 62 3.32 -3.27 -3.85
N ARG A 63 4.34 -4.06 -4.23
CA ARG A 63 5.63 -3.49 -4.67
C ARG A 63 5.48 -2.63 -5.92
N LEU A 64 4.76 -3.12 -6.93
CA LEU A 64 4.49 -2.34 -8.15
C LEU A 64 3.75 -1.05 -7.83
N TRP A 65 2.74 -1.12 -6.97
CA TRP A 65 1.98 0.04 -6.53
C TRP A 65 2.84 1.06 -5.78
N LYS A 66 3.68 0.61 -4.82
CA LYS A 66 4.59 1.50 -4.09
C LYS A 66 5.59 2.18 -5.02
N THR A 67 6.20 1.42 -5.95
CA THR A 67 7.07 1.98 -6.99
C THR A 67 6.30 3.00 -7.83
N PHE A 68 5.08 2.70 -8.26
CA PHE A 68 4.29 3.67 -9.02
C PHE A 68 4.08 4.98 -8.24
N LEU A 69 3.72 4.93 -6.97
CA LEU A 69 3.54 6.14 -6.15
C LEU A 69 4.86 6.93 -5.99
N GLU A 70 5.97 6.25 -5.70
CA GLU A 70 7.29 6.88 -5.53
C GLU A 70 7.75 7.63 -6.79
N TYR A 71 7.47 7.10 -7.98
CA TYR A 71 7.91 7.70 -9.25
C TYR A 71 6.90 8.67 -9.87
N SER A 72 5.61 8.54 -9.56
CA SER A 72 4.56 9.38 -10.15
C SER A 72 4.34 10.69 -9.40
N GLY A 73 4.84 10.81 -8.15
CA GLY A 73 4.56 11.96 -7.28
C GLY A 73 3.11 12.01 -6.79
N VAL A 74 2.31 10.96 -7.03
CA VAL A 74 0.93 10.83 -6.57
C VAL A 74 0.94 10.34 -5.12
N SER A 75 0.33 11.09 -4.21
CA SER A 75 0.18 10.69 -2.80
C SER A 75 -0.93 9.65 -2.64
N TYR A 76 -0.90 8.88 -1.55
CA TYR A 76 -1.95 7.92 -1.21
C TYR A 76 -2.80 8.47 -0.08
N ASP A 77 -4.11 8.34 -0.22
CA ASP A 77 -5.05 8.62 0.87
C ASP A 77 -5.35 7.33 1.64
N GLU A 78 -4.93 7.29 2.91
CA GLU A 78 -5.14 6.14 3.81
C GLU A 78 -6.62 5.93 4.16
N GLU A 79 -7.45 6.98 4.13
CA GLU A 79 -8.88 6.90 4.46
C GLU A 79 -9.64 6.18 3.33
N THR A 80 -9.47 6.65 2.10
CA THR A 80 -10.19 6.10 0.93
C THR A 80 -9.49 4.88 0.32
N ASN A 81 -8.24 4.61 0.69
CA ASN A 81 -7.39 3.60 0.05
C ASN A 81 -7.20 3.84 -1.47
N LEU A 82 -7.21 5.10 -1.92
CA LEU A 82 -7.05 5.50 -3.33
C LEU A 82 -5.86 6.46 -3.52
N PRO A 83 -5.29 6.56 -4.74
CA PRO A 83 -4.35 7.64 -5.06
C PRO A 83 -5.06 8.99 -4.88
N ALA A 84 -4.47 9.86 -4.07
CA ALA A 84 -4.94 11.23 -3.92
C ALA A 84 -4.75 11.95 -5.26
N ALA A 85 -5.81 12.56 -5.78
CA ALA A 85 -5.69 13.39 -6.95
C ALA A 85 -4.68 14.51 -6.64
N ALA A 86 -3.70 14.71 -7.51
CA ALA A 86 -2.93 15.95 -7.47
C ALA A 86 -3.95 17.08 -7.58
N GLU A 87 -4.03 17.95 -6.57
CA GLU A 87 -4.76 19.19 -6.72
C GLU A 87 -4.12 19.91 -7.91
N THR A 88 -4.75 19.82 -9.08
CA THR A 88 -4.44 20.71 -10.19
C THR A 88 -4.66 22.10 -9.65
N ALA A 89 -3.57 22.76 -9.26
CA ALA A 89 -3.50 24.20 -9.32
C ALA A 89 -3.84 24.54 -10.77
N VAL A 90 -5.10 24.88 -11.00
CA VAL A 90 -5.51 25.53 -12.23
C VAL A 90 -4.85 26.89 -12.14
N ASP A 91 -3.61 26.97 -12.63
CA ASP A 91 -2.99 28.26 -12.91
C ASP A 91 -3.86 28.89 -13.99
N ASP A 92 -4.67 29.85 -13.54
CA ASP A 92 -5.64 30.65 -14.31
C ASP A 92 -4.94 31.64 -15.27
N GLU A 93 -3.91 31.19 -16.00
CA GLU A 93 -3.18 31.99 -16.99
C GLU A 93 -3.04 31.27 -18.33
N PHE A 94 -4.17 30.95 -18.97
CA PHE A 94 -4.19 30.74 -20.42
C PHE A 94 -5.30 31.55 -21.09
N ASN A 95 -5.26 32.87 -20.87
CA ASN A 95 -6.01 33.82 -21.67
C ASN A 95 -5.23 34.10 -22.98
N LEU A 96 -5.11 33.10 -23.86
CA LEU A 96 -4.63 33.32 -25.22
C LEU A 96 -5.80 33.83 -26.07
N GLY A 97 -5.83 35.15 -26.21
CA GLY A 97 -6.71 35.86 -27.13
C GLY A 97 -6.53 35.39 -28.57
N TRP A 98 -7.48 34.60 -29.05
CA TRP A 98 -7.70 34.38 -30.47
C TRP A 98 -8.44 35.58 -31.07
N GLN A 99 -7.72 36.67 -31.32
CA GLN A 99 -8.22 37.70 -32.24
C GLN A 99 -7.94 37.25 -33.68
N ARG A 100 -9.04 36.91 -34.37
CA ARG A 100 -9.08 36.73 -35.83
C ARG A 100 -8.58 38.01 -36.51
N GLN A 101 -7.68 37.88 -37.48
CA GLN A 101 -7.53 38.87 -38.54
C GLN A 101 -8.22 38.34 -39.79
N GLU A 102 -9.19 39.11 -40.26
CA GLU A 102 -9.78 39.06 -41.60
C GLU A 102 -8.89 39.83 -42.60
#